data_AF-A0A955MI44-F1
#
_entry.id   AF-A0A955MI44-F1
#
_cell.length_a   1.000
_cell.length_b   1.000
_cell.length_c   1.000
_cell.angle_alpha   90.00
_cell.angle_beta   90.00
_cell.angle_gamma   90.00
#
_symmetry.space_group_name_H-M   'P 1'
#
loop_
_entity.id
_entity.type
_entity.pdbx_description
1 polymer ?
#
loop_
_entity_poly.entity_id
_entity_poly.type
_entity_poly.pdbx_seq_one_letter_code
_entity_poly.pdbx_strand_id
1 'polypeptide(L)'
;MFSSKKFICFLFILFSFLSCDKLRPQSNISLSEANKKFLEICQKQYNFNVTIFPLKNTLWVYLPIKSPFLTMTANEGGPIKSQEYQEKYKINFIDAVFEERQFKIFYDIPLDKIYNQDYGYNSTYAEEYQTTQRNILTAITQTYSEVEKRQDGRYYKKVIGDIDLADKNKNETHKNLVHSYVKTETVPDFFIIIIADVIRGIETKTTIAFNDLLRATIDHSFQEEYAKRTISEYPIGNKKIINDLEGKHLEIKEISWADFLAQQIVYRSRFKY
;
A
#
# COMPACT_ATOMS: atom_id res chain seq x y z
N MET A 1 35.31 -56.25 21.25
CA MET A 1 35.75 -54.89 20.88
C MET A 1 35.07 -54.51 19.56
N PHE A 2 33.80 -54.07 19.62
CA PHE A 2 33.04 -53.65 18.44
C PHE A 2 32.56 -52.21 18.66
N SER A 3 32.84 -51.38 17.65
CA SER A 3 32.83 -49.93 17.66
C SER A 3 31.42 -49.32 17.67
N SER A 4 31.10 -48.60 18.75
CA SER A 4 29.85 -47.88 19.00
C SER A 4 29.77 -46.49 18.34
N LYS A 5 30.48 -46.26 17.23
CA LYS A 5 30.57 -44.92 16.60
C LYS A 5 29.75 -44.72 15.31
N LYS A 6 28.94 -45.69 14.88
CA LYS A 6 28.18 -45.57 13.62
C LYS A 6 26.67 -45.28 13.77
N PHE A 7 26.13 -45.23 14.99
CA PHE A 7 24.69 -45.02 15.19
C PHE A 7 24.27 -43.55 15.36
N ILE A 8 25.20 -42.63 15.57
CA ILE A 8 24.89 -41.22 15.84
C ILE A 8 24.75 -40.38 14.55
N CYS A 9 25.28 -40.84 13.41
CA CYS A 9 25.14 -40.12 12.14
C CYS A 9 23.78 -40.28 11.44
N PHE A 10 22.95 -41.26 11.84
CA PHE A 10 21.66 -41.49 11.17
C PHE A 10 20.49 -40.72 11.80
N LEU A 11 20.67 -40.16 13.01
CA LEU A 11 19.62 -39.39 13.69
C LEU A 11 19.62 -37.90 13.33
N PHE A 12 20.67 -37.39 12.67
CA PHE A 12 20.80 -35.97 12.32
C PHE A 12 20.29 -35.62 10.91
N ILE A 13 19.96 -36.62 10.09
CA ILE A 13 19.50 -36.40 8.70
C ILE A 13 17.96 -36.34 8.60
N LEU A 14 17.22 -36.70 9.66
CA LEU A 14 15.75 -36.69 9.64
C LEU A 14 15.09 -35.36 10.06
N PHE A 15 15.87 -34.34 10.45
CA PHE A 15 15.34 -33.05 10.91
C PHE A 15 15.43 -31.90 9.89
N SER A 16 15.92 -32.16 8.67
CA SER A 16 16.17 -31.10 7.68
C SER A 16 15.04 -30.85 6.67
N PHE A 17 13.86 -31.46 6.83
CA PHE A 17 12.75 -31.32 5.86
C PHE A 17 11.49 -30.61 6.38
N LEU A 18 11.56 -29.91 7.51
CA LEU A 18 10.43 -29.14 8.04
C LEU A 18 10.81 -27.66 8.22
N SER A 19 11.04 -26.96 7.11
CA SER A 19 10.85 -25.50 7.08
C SER A 19 10.66 -25.02 5.65
N CYS A 20 9.64 -25.55 4.98
CA CYS A 20 8.98 -24.80 3.92
C CYS A 20 7.79 -24.09 4.59
N ASP A 21 8.08 -23.03 5.35
CA ASP A 21 7.05 -22.10 5.80
C ASP A 21 6.52 -21.40 4.55
N LYS A 22 5.50 -22.02 3.93
CA LYS A 22 4.57 -21.26 3.11
C LYS A 22 3.99 -20.21 4.05
N LEU A 23 4.38 -18.95 3.85
CA LEU A 23 3.83 -17.77 4.50
C LEU A 23 2.31 -17.97 4.65
N ARG A 24 1.86 -18.28 5.86
CA ARG A 24 0.43 -18.46 6.11
C ARG A 24 -0.22 -17.10 5.89
N PRO A 25 -1.27 -16.99 5.06
CA PRO A 25 -2.01 -15.75 4.92
C PRO A 25 -2.48 -15.33 6.32
N GLN A 26 -2.12 -14.10 6.69
CA GLN A 26 -2.41 -13.57 8.02
C GLN A 26 -3.93 -13.39 8.15
N SER A 27 -4.51 -13.88 9.24
CA SER A 27 -5.97 -13.88 9.41
C SER A 27 -6.51 -12.45 9.57
N ASN A 28 -7.50 -12.09 8.76
CA ASN A 28 -8.21 -10.80 8.85
C ASN A 28 -8.73 -10.53 10.26
N ILE A 29 -8.62 -9.30 10.72
CA ILE A 29 -9.24 -8.84 11.97
C ILE A 29 -10.75 -8.60 11.71
N SER A 30 -11.61 -8.74 12.73
CA SER A 30 -13.03 -8.41 12.61
C SER A 30 -13.25 -6.96 12.17
N LEU A 31 -14.24 -6.72 11.31
CA LEU A 31 -14.55 -5.38 10.81
C LEU A 31 -14.91 -4.41 11.94
N SER A 32 -14.13 -3.34 12.03
CA SER A 32 -14.36 -2.21 12.92
C SER A 32 -15.57 -1.36 12.44
N GLU A 33 -16.11 -0.49 13.29
CA GLU A 33 -17.15 0.47 12.89
C GLU A 33 -16.68 1.38 11.75
N ALA A 34 -15.41 1.82 11.80
CA ALA A 34 -14.81 2.62 10.74
C ALA A 34 -14.75 1.85 9.41
N ASN A 35 -14.38 0.57 9.44
CA ASN A 35 -14.39 -0.27 8.23
C ASN A 35 -15.79 -0.36 7.60
N LYS A 36 -16.84 -0.48 8.41
CA LYS A 36 -18.23 -0.49 7.92
C LYS A 36 -18.62 0.87 7.33
N LYS A 37 -18.31 1.98 8.02
CA LYS A 37 -18.54 3.35 7.51
C LYS A 37 -17.84 3.57 6.16
N PHE A 38 -16.60 3.08 6.01
CA PHE A 38 -15.86 3.16 4.74
C PHE A 38 -16.59 2.42 3.61
N LEU A 39 -16.97 1.16 3.82
CA LEU A 39 -17.71 0.38 2.82
C LEU A 39 -19.05 1.04 2.47
N GLU A 40 -19.74 1.61 3.46
CA GLU A 40 -20.98 2.35 3.23
C GLU A 40 -20.78 3.61 2.38
N ILE A 41 -19.74 4.40 2.64
CA ILE A 41 -19.41 5.59 1.84
C ILE A 41 -19.10 5.17 0.40
N CYS A 42 -18.24 4.15 0.22
CA CYS A 42 -17.90 3.61 -1.08
C CYS A 42 -19.13 3.19 -1.87
N GLN A 43 -20.05 2.45 -1.25
CA GLN A 43 -21.25 1.97 -1.92
C GLN A 43 -22.28 3.08 -2.18
N LYS A 44 -22.63 3.88 -1.16
CA LYS A 44 -23.74 4.83 -1.23
C LYS A 44 -23.40 6.07 -2.04
N GLN A 45 -22.16 6.58 -1.94
CA GLN A 45 -21.77 7.83 -2.60
C GLN A 45 -21.16 7.60 -3.98
N TYR A 46 -20.41 6.51 -4.14
CA TYR A 46 -19.60 6.28 -5.34
C TYR A 46 -20.00 5.02 -6.12
N ASN A 47 -20.94 4.23 -5.61
CA ASN A 47 -21.37 2.95 -6.21
C ASN A 47 -20.19 1.98 -6.42
N PHE A 48 -19.22 1.98 -5.50
CA PHE A 48 -18.05 1.11 -5.54
C PHE A 48 -18.30 -0.15 -4.71
N ASN A 49 -18.21 -1.31 -5.36
CA ASN A 49 -18.19 -2.61 -4.71
C ASN A 49 -16.78 -2.93 -4.22
N VAL A 50 -16.39 -2.37 -3.08
CA VAL A 50 -15.05 -2.52 -2.51
C VAL A 50 -14.98 -3.76 -1.61
N THR A 51 -13.88 -4.50 -1.71
CA THR A 51 -13.50 -5.52 -0.73
C THR A 51 -12.34 -5.00 0.11
N ILE A 52 -12.38 -5.22 1.42
CA ILE A 52 -11.30 -4.80 2.32
C ILE A 52 -10.72 -5.97 3.12
N PHE A 53 -9.42 -5.90 3.39
CA PHE A 53 -8.71 -6.86 4.23
C PHE A 53 -7.99 -6.11 5.35
N PRO A 54 -8.64 -5.96 6.51
CA PRO A 54 -8.05 -5.28 7.66
C PRO A 54 -7.03 -6.17 8.37
N LEU A 55 -5.82 -5.64 8.52
CA LEU A 55 -4.76 -6.20 9.35
C LEU A 55 -4.53 -5.30 10.57
N LYS A 56 -3.42 -5.48 11.28
CA LYS A 56 -3.14 -4.77 12.54
C LYS A 56 -2.83 -3.30 12.31
N ASN A 57 -1.96 -2.99 11.36
CA ASN A 57 -1.56 -1.62 11.02
C ASN A 57 -1.86 -1.25 9.56
N THR A 58 -2.35 -2.19 8.76
CA THR A 58 -2.53 -2.03 7.31
C THR A 58 -3.97 -2.34 6.93
N LEU A 59 -4.56 -1.51 6.10
CA LEU A 59 -5.82 -1.81 5.42
C LEU A 59 -5.58 -1.99 3.93
N TRP A 60 -5.87 -3.19 3.43
CA TRP A 60 -5.95 -3.42 2.00
C TRP A 60 -7.34 -3.08 1.52
N VAL A 61 -7.40 -2.34 0.41
CA VAL A 61 -8.61 -1.90 -0.27
C VAL A 61 -8.54 -2.41 -1.70
N TYR A 62 -9.41 -3.34 -2.06
CA TYR A 62 -9.52 -3.90 -3.40
C TYR A 62 -10.78 -3.38 -4.09
N LEU A 63 -10.60 -2.75 -5.24
CA LEU A 63 -11.67 -2.24 -6.07
C LEU A 63 -11.61 -2.85 -7.47
N PRO A 64 -12.48 -3.82 -7.78
CA PRO A 64 -12.64 -4.31 -9.14
C PRO A 64 -13.42 -3.29 -9.98
N ILE A 65 -12.86 -2.89 -11.11
CA ILE A 65 -13.50 -2.06 -12.12
C ILE A 65 -13.61 -2.81 -13.46
N LYS A 66 -14.54 -2.38 -14.29
CA LYS A 66 -14.74 -2.91 -15.65
C LYS A 66 -14.26 -1.92 -16.73
N SER A 67 -13.89 -0.72 -16.33
CA SER A 67 -13.38 0.34 -17.19
C SER A 67 -11.86 0.23 -17.34
N PRO A 68 -11.30 0.66 -18.49
CA PRO A 68 -9.86 0.66 -18.72
C PRO A 68 -9.15 1.69 -17.82
N PHE A 69 -7.91 1.37 -17.42
CA PHE A 69 -7.04 2.34 -16.74
C PHE A 69 -6.44 3.38 -17.66
N LEU A 70 -6.17 3.02 -18.91
CA LEU A 70 -5.38 3.82 -19.84
C LEU A 70 -6.22 4.15 -21.07
N THR A 71 -6.10 5.40 -21.51
CA THR A 71 -6.56 5.88 -22.81
C THR A 71 -5.35 6.09 -23.70
N MET A 72 -5.40 5.52 -24.90
CA MET A 72 -4.35 5.67 -25.90
C MET A 72 -4.81 6.62 -27.00
N THR A 73 -4.01 7.64 -27.29
CA THR A 73 -4.27 8.58 -28.39
C THR A 73 -3.08 8.59 -29.34
N ALA A 74 -3.32 8.67 -30.64
CA ALA A 74 -2.26 8.84 -31.62
C ALA A 74 -1.59 10.20 -31.40
N ASN A 75 -0.25 10.25 -31.45
CA ASN A 75 0.46 11.51 -31.52
C ASN A 75 0.42 12.03 -32.98
N GLU A 76 0.60 13.34 -33.18
CA GLU A 76 0.62 13.93 -34.52
C GLU A 76 1.91 13.63 -35.31
N GLY A 77 2.99 13.28 -34.63
CA GLY A 77 4.32 13.06 -35.20
C GLY A 77 4.56 11.65 -35.77
N GLY A 78 3.64 10.71 -35.55
CA GLY A 78 3.81 9.30 -35.86
C GLY A 78 4.94 8.62 -35.06
N PRO A 79 5.21 7.34 -35.35
CA PRO A 79 6.30 6.61 -34.70
C PRO A 79 7.67 7.12 -35.17
N ILE A 80 8.55 7.43 -34.22
CA ILE A 80 9.92 7.89 -34.47
C ILE A 80 10.90 6.86 -33.92
N LYS A 81 11.82 6.39 -34.76
CA LYS A 81 12.97 5.57 -34.34
C LYS A 81 14.25 6.38 -34.55
N SER A 82 14.85 6.85 -33.47
CA SER A 82 16.14 7.53 -33.53
C SER A 82 17.28 6.53 -33.80
N GLN A 83 18.22 6.93 -34.65
CA GLN A 83 19.52 6.25 -34.80
C GLN A 83 20.57 6.79 -33.81
N GLU A 84 20.31 7.96 -33.23
CA GLU A 84 21.15 8.56 -32.20
C GLU A 84 20.78 7.98 -30.83
N TYR A 85 21.80 7.69 -30.02
CA TYR A 85 21.67 7.21 -28.65
C TYR A 85 22.07 8.27 -27.64
N GLN A 86 21.50 8.18 -26.44
CA GLN A 86 21.97 8.89 -25.26
C GLN A 86 22.46 7.86 -24.24
N GLU A 87 23.57 8.16 -23.56
CA GLU A 87 24.02 7.34 -22.44
C GLU A 87 23.24 7.72 -21.19
N LYS A 88 22.53 6.75 -20.62
CA LYS A 88 21.76 6.93 -19.37
C LYS A 88 21.99 5.73 -18.46
N TYR A 89 21.98 5.97 -17.16
CA TYR A 89 21.93 4.90 -16.19
C TYR A 89 20.61 4.17 -16.32
N LYS A 90 20.66 2.85 -16.49
CA LYS A 90 19.49 1.99 -16.57
C LYS A 90 19.42 1.16 -15.31
N ILE A 91 18.27 1.16 -14.64
CA ILE A 91 18.05 0.24 -13.53
C ILE A 91 17.73 -1.13 -14.11
N ASN A 92 18.66 -2.08 -13.97
CA ASN A 92 18.35 -3.49 -14.22
C ASN A 92 17.51 -4.03 -13.07
N PHE A 93 17.96 -3.78 -11.83
CA PHE A 93 17.16 -3.98 -10.64
C PHE A 93 17.59 -3.05 -9.52
N ILE A 94 16.65 -2.76 -8.63
CA ILE A 94 16.91 -2.19 -7.31
C ILE A 94 15.86 -2.73 -6.36
N ASP A 95 16.33 -3.19 -5.21
CA ASP A 95 15.54 -3.75 -4.14
C ASP A 95 16.10 -3.31 -2.78
N ALA A 96 15.24 -3.30 -1.77
CA ALA A 96 15.63 -2.97 -0.41
C ALA A 96 14.82 -3.80 0.59
N VAL A 97 15.51 -4.31 1.60
CA VAL A 97 14.90 -5.05 2.71
C VAL A 97 15.39 -4.49 4.03
N PHE A 98 14.58 -4.61 5.07
CA PHE A 98 14.98 -4.28 6.43
C PHE A 98 15.10 -5.55 7.25
N GLU A 99 16.32 -5.89 7.64
CA GLU A 99 16.64 -7.08 8.41
C GLU A 99 17.70 -6.72 9.45
N GLU A 100 17.68 -7.37 10.62
CA GLU A 100 18.74 -7.19 11.63
C GLU A 100 18.97 -5.73 12.04
N ARG A 101 17.89 -4.92 12.01
CA ARG A 101 17.89 -3.46 12.27
C ARG A 101 18.68 -2.62 11.25
N GLN A 102 18.91 -3.15 10.05
CA GLN A 102 19.63 -2.48 8.98
C GLN A 102 18.85 -2.54 7.66
N PHE A 103 18.97 -1.50 6.85
CA PHE A 103 18.50 -1.53 5.46
C PHE A 103 19.60 -2.16 4.58
N LYS A 104 19.27 -3.27 3.92
CA LYS A 104 20.12 -3.88 2.90
C LYS A 104 19.55 -3.49 1.54
N ILE A 105 20.35 -2.80 0.74
CA ILE A 105 19.95 -2.32 -0.60
C ILE A 105 20.76 -3.11 -1.63
N PHE A 106 20.06 -3.74 -2.56
CA PHE A 106 20.64 -4.49 -3.66
C PHE A 106 20.33 -3.77 -4.97
N TYR A 107 21.35 -3.52 -5.79
CA TYR A 107 21.15 -2.78 -7.04
C TYR A 107 22.11 -3.22 -8.12
N ASP A 108 21.66 -3.09 -9.36
CA ASP A 108 22.48 -3.12 -10.57
C ASP A 108 22.01 -2.02 -11.50
N ILE A 109 22.87 -1.01 -11.67
CA ILE A 109 22.59 0.21 -12.43
C ILE A 109 23.75 0.46 -13.39
N PRO A 110 23.82 -0.25 -14.54
CA PRO A 110 24.81 0.02 -15.56
C PRO A 110 24.51 1.30 -16.34
N LEU A 111 25.54 1.81 -17.02
CA LEU A 111 25.37 2.78 -18.10
C LEU A 111 24.90 2.04 -19.36
N ASP A 112 23.78 2.46 -19.96
CA ASP A 112 23.22 1.88 -21.17
C ASP A 112 23.04 2.94 -22.26
N LYS A 113 23.04 2.51 -23.53
CA LYS A 113 22.77 3.36 -24.69
C LYS A 113 21.29 3.29 -25.02
N ILE A 114 20.56 4.34 -24.68
CA ILE A 114 19.12 4.43 -24.93
C ILE A 114 18.88 5.18 -26.25
N TYR A 115 18.22 4.50 -27.18
CA TYR A 115 17.73 5.09 -28.41
C TYR A 115 16.32 5.62 -28.18
N ASN A 116 16.08 6.88 -28.53
CA ASN A 116 14.73 7.44 -28.45
C ASN A 116 13.80 6.68 -29.40
N GLN A 117 12.78 6.06 -28.83
CA GLN A 117 11.72 5.36 -29.55
C GLN A 117 10.38 5.97 -29.14
N ASP A 118 9.70 6.57 -30.10
CA ASP A 118 8.31 6.97 -29.98
C ASP A 118 7.48 6.00 -30.81
N TYR A 119 6.46 5.40 -30.19
CA TYR A 119 5.57 4.47 -30.86
C TYR A 119 4.42 5.16 -31.61
N GLY A 120 4.39 6.50 -31.60
CA GLY A 120 3.36 7.30 -32.25
C GLY A 120 2.06 7.37 -31.45
N TYR A 121 2.09 7.02 -30.17
CA TYR A 121 0.94 7.11 -29.28
C TYR A 121 1.33 7.64 -27.90
N ASN A 122 0.38 8.35 -27.29
CA ASN A 122 0.44 8.73 -25.89
C ASN A 122 -0.48 7.80 -25.09
N SER A 123 -0.05 7.43 -23.88
CA SER A 123 -0.87 6.69 -22.93
C SER A 123 -1.07 7.53 -21.68
N THR A 124 -2.31 7.90 -21.41
CA THR A 124 -2.70 8.65 -20.21
C THR A 124 -3.66 7.81 -19.38
N TYR A 125 -3.74 8.10 -18.08
CA TYR A 125 -4.79 7.50 -17.26
C TYR A 125 -6.16 7.99 -17.69
N ALA A 126 -7.12 7.08 -17.78
CA ALA A 126 -8.52 7.38 -18.06
C ALA A 126 -9.10 8.27 -16.94
N GLU A 127 -9.95 9.23 -17.30
CA GLU A 127 -10.59 10.15 -16.35
C GLU A 127 -11.39 9.42 -15.27
N GLU A 128 -12.09 8.35 -15.66
CA GLU A 128 -12.84 7.49 -14.74
C GLU A 128 -11.93 6.86 -13.69
N TYR A 129 -10.75 6.39 -14.09
CA TYR A 129 -9.76 5.83 -13.18
C TYR A 129 -9.21 6.89 -12.21
N GLN A 130 -8.85 8.06 -12.71
CA GLN A 130 -8.36 9.17 -11.87
C GLN A 130 -9.42 9.61 -10.85
N THR A 131 -10.67 9.72 -11.29
CA THR A 131 -11.81 10.04 -10.43
C THR A 131 -12.03 8.94 -9.38
N THR A 132 -11.89 7.67 -9.78
CA THR A 132 -11.98 6.53 -8.88
C THR A 132 -10.91 6.60 -7.77
N GLN A 133 -9.65 6.85 -8.13
CA GLN A 133 -8.58 7.02 -7.14
C GLN A 133 -8.88 8.16 -6.16
N ARG A 134 -9.28 9.33 -6.67
CA ARG A 134 -9.62 10.49 -5.83
C ARG A 134 -10.77 10.18 -4.86
N ASN A 135 -11.82 9.51 -5.34
CA ASN A 135 -12.99 9.18 -4.54
C ASN A 135 -12.67 8.16 -3.45
N ILE A 136 -11.81 7.16 -3.73
CA ILE A 136 -11.32 6.23 -2.70
C ILE A 136 -10.52 6.96 -1.63
N LEU A 137 -9.58 7.84 -2.02
CA LEU A 137 -8.81 8.63 -1.04
C LEU A 137 -9.72 9.54 -0.21
N THR A 138 -10.76 10.11 -0.83
CA THR A 138 -11.76 10.93 -0.14
C THR A 138 -12.55 10.11 0.88
N ALA A 139 -13.01 8.91 0.50
CA ALA A 139 -13.71 7.99 1.39
C ALA A 139 -12.82 7.56 2.58
N ILE A 140 -11.53 7.29 2.34
CA ILE A 140 -10.56 6.99 3.40
C ILE A 140 -10.47 8.18 4.36
N THR A 141 -10.18 9.38 3.86
CA THR A 141 -10.05 10.57 4.70
C THR A 141 -11.34 10.83 5.49
N GLN A 142 -12.51 10.81 4.87
CA GLN A 142 -13.79 11.02 5.56
C GLN A 142 -14.09 9.98 6.63
N THR A 143 -13.68 8.73 6.41
CA THR A 143 -13.92 7.65 7.37
C THR A 143 -13.00 7.79 8.57
N TYR A 144 -11.72 8.00 8.32
CA TYR A 144 -10.66 7.84 9.31
C TYR A 144 -10.08 9.17 9.83
N SER A 145 -10.61 10.35 9.43
CA SER A 145 -10.10 11.66 9.87
C SER A 145 -10.59 12.12 11.25
N GLU A 146 -11.67 11.55 11.78
CA GLU A 146 -12.22 11.85 13.12
C GLU A 146 -11.39 11.20 14.24
N VAL A 147 -10.07 11.41 14.24
CA VAL A 147 -9.11 10.65 15.04
C VAL A 147 -8.09 11.56 15.71
N GLU A 148 -7.63 11.17 16.91
CA GLU A 148 -6.59 11.86 17.66
C GLU A 148 -5.33 11.00 17.74
N LYS A 149 -4.17 11.63 17.54
CA LYS A 149 -2.86 10.99 17.70
C LYS A 149 -2.48 10.97 19.18
N ARG A 150 -2.25 9.79 19.76
CA ARG A 150 -1.82 9.65 21.15
C ARG A 150 -0.29 9.73 21.29
N GLN A 151 0.17 9.79 22.55
CA GLN A 151 1.59 9.80 22.92
C GLN A 151 2.36 8.56 22.43
N ASP A 152 1.67 7.45 22.14
CA ASP A 152 2.23 6.24 21.55
C ASP A 152 2.46 6.33 20.02
N GLY A 153 2.09 7.46 19.42
CA GLY A 153 2.22 7.72 17.98
C GLY A 153 1.09 7.17 17.12
N ARG A 154 0.10 6.46 17.70
CA ARG A 154 -1.02 5.84 16.98
C ARG A 154 -2.26 6.73 16.98
N TYR A 155 -3.12 6.49 15.99
CA TYR A 155 -4.38 7.21 15.83
C TYR A 155 -5.54 6.40 16.38
N TYR A 156 -6.41 7.10 17.10
CA TYR A 156 -7.59 6.54 17.75
C TYR A 156 -8.80 7.38 17.41
N LYS A 157 -9.95 6.75 17.17
CA LYS A 157 -11.23 7.47 16.97
C LYS A 157 -11.48 8.44 18.13
N LYS A 158 -11.81 9.69 17.81
CA LYS A 158 -12.17 10.70 18.82
C LYS A 158 -13.43 10.23 19.55
N VAL A 159 -13.36 10.09 20.87
CA VAL A 159 -14.52 9.71 21.69
C VAL A 159 -15.34 10.97 21.96
N ILE A 160 -16.54 11.06 21.36
CA ILE A 160 -17.46 12.17 21.62
C ILE A 160 -18.10 11.96 23.00
N GLY A 161 -17.44 12.48 24.02
CA GLY A 161 -17.96 12.70 25.38
C GLY A 161 -17.58 14.07 25.95
N ASP A 162 -16.92 14.90 25.13
CA ASP A 162 -16.51 16.26 25.46
C ASP A 162 -17.74 17.19 25.47
N ILE A 163 -18.37 17.36 26.63
CA ILE A 163 -18.88 18.70 26.98
C ILE A 163 -17.76 19.33 27.80
N ASP A 164 -17.12 20.36 27.25
CA ASP A 164 -16.24 21.25 28.02
C ASP A 164 -17.09 21.97 29.08
N LEU A 165 -17.39 21.28 30.18
CA LEU A 165 -17.76 21.93 31.43
C LEU A 165 -16.49 22.63 31.90
N ALA A 166 -16.55 23.95 31.97
CA ALA A 166 -15.44 24.82 32.37
C ALA A 166 -14.98 24.55 33.81
N ASP A 167 -14.33 23.41 34.05
CA ASP A 167 -13.73 23.03 35.32
C ASP A 167 -12.21 23.05 35.16
N LYS A 168 -11.57 23.99 35.86
CA LYS A 168 -10.13 24.28 35.71
C LYS A 168 -9.21 23.16 36.19
N ASN A 169 -9.70 22.15 36.91
CA ASN A 169 -8.86 21.18 37.61
C ASN A 169 -9.22 19.69 37.45
N LYS A 170 -10.00 19.27 36.43
CA LYS A 170 -10.43 17.85 36.30
C LYS A 170 -10.28 17.17 34.94
N ASN A 171 -9.81 17.86 33.90
CA ASN A 171 -9.89 17.34 32.53
C ASN A 171 -8.91 16.19 32.20
N GLU A 172 -7.75 16.09 32.85
CA GLU A 172 -6.80 15.00 32.52
C GLU A 172 -7.22 13.64 33.10
N THR A 173 -7.72 13.59 34.34
CA THR A 173 -8.13 12.34 34.99
C THR A 173 -9.42 11.80 34.40
N HIS A 174 -10.36 12.68 34.01
CA HIS A 174 -11.61 12.26 33.36
C HIS A 174 -11.39 11.75 31.92
N LYS A 175 -10.51 12.39 31.13
CA LYS A 175 -10.15 11.89 29.80
C LYS A 175 -9.56 10.49 29.85
N ASN A 176 -8.60 10.23 30.74
CA ASN A 176 -7.99 8.92 30.89
C ASN A 176 -9.00 7.84 31.32
N LEU A 177 -9.91 8.16 32.25
CA LEU A 177 -10.98 7.26 32.68
C LEU A 177 -11.95 6.93 31.53
N VAL A 178 -12.50 7.93 30.83
CA VAL A 178 -13.42 7.70 29.70
C VAL A 178 -12.75 6.93 28.56
N HIS A 179 -11.49 7.23 28.24
CA HIS A 179 -10.72 6.50 27.23
C HIS A 179 -10.40 5.05 27.64
N SER A 180 -10.32 4.73 28.94
CA SER A 180 -10.12 3.35 29.40
C SER A 180 -11.38 2.48 29.29
N TYR A 181 -12.57 3.09 29.34
CA TYR A 181 -13.85 2.38 29.21
C TYR A 181 -14.34 2.26 27.77
N VAL A 182 -14.00 3.23 26.90
CA VAL A 182 -14.28 3.15 25.46
C VAL A 182 -13.07 2.56 24.74
N LYS A 183 -13.11 1.26 24.42
CA LYS A 183 -12.14 0.64 23.49
C LYS A 183 -12.12 1.49 22.22
N THR A 184 -11.05 2.25 22.05
CA THR A 184 -10.87 3.15 20.91
C THR A 184 -10.30 2.32 19.77
N GLU A 185 -11.03 2.21 18.67
CA GLU A 185 -10.55 1.49 17.48
C GLU A 185 -9.28 2.15 16.97
N THR A 186 -8.23 1.34 16.80
CA THR A 186 -6.96 1.77 16.22
C THR A 186 -7.12 1.93 14.72
N VAL A 187 -6.67 3.06 14.19
CA VAL A 187 -6.68 3.33 12.74
C VAL A 187 -5.48 2.66 12.08
N PRO A 188 -5.60 2.15 10.85
CA PRO A 188 -4.45 1.69 10.08
C PRO A 188 -3.40 2.79 9.87
N ASP A 189 -2.13 2.45 10.06
CA ASP A 189 -1.00 3.33 9.72
C ASP A 189 -0.80 3.42 8.20
N PHE A 190 -1.12 2.33 7.47
CA PHE A 190 -0.94 2.22 6.03
C PHE A 190 -2.23 1.78 5.34
N PHE A 191 -2.43 2.31 4.13
CA PHE A 191 -3.47 1.85 3.21
C PHE A 191 -2.80 1.36 1.92
N ILE A 192 -3.21 0.17 1.49
CA ILE A 192 -2.80 -0.39 0.20
C ILE A 192 -4.05 -0.45 -0.66
N ILE A 193 -4.08 0.35 -1.71
CA ILE A 193 -5.21 0.49 -2.61
C ILE A 193 -4.86 -0.24 -3.89
N ILE A 194 -5.66 -1.26 -4.21
CA ILE A 194 -5.60 -2.02 -5.45
C ILE A 194 -6.84 -1.64 -6.26
N ILE A 195 -6.63 -1.15 -7.47
CA ILE A 195 -7.71 -0.97 -8.44
C ILE A 195 -7.41 -1.93 -9.59
N ALA A 196 -8.36 -2.81 -9.89
CA ALA A 196 -8.16 -3.91 -10.84
C ALA A 196 -9.18 -3.85 -11.99
N ASP A 197 -8.70 -3.77 -13.23
CA ASP A 197 -9.50 -3.98 -14.43
C ASP A 197 -9.67 -5.49 -14.60
N VAL A 198 -10.78 -6.00 -14.08
CA VAL A 198 -11.09 -7.44 -14.05
C VAL A 198 -11.47 -7.99 -15.42
N ILE A 199 -11.61 -7.14 -16.45
CA ILE A 199 -11.83 -7.58 -17.83
C ILE A 199 -10.50 -7.86 -18.50
N ARG A 200 -9.55 -6.91 -18.39
CA ARG A 200 -8.23 -7.02 -19.03
C ARG A 200 -7.20 -7.77 -18.19
N GLY A 201 -7.49 -7.98 -16.90
CA GLY A 201 -6.58 -8.63 -15.97
C GLY A 201 -5.36 -7.77 -15.67
N ILE A 202 -5.56 -6.46 -15.50
CA ILE A 202 -4.52 -5.49 -15.15
C ILE A 202 -4.90 -4.88 -13.82
N GLU A 203 -3.94 -4.55 -12.97
CA GLU A 203 -4.19 -3.79 -11.74
C GLU A 203 -3.12 -2.75 -11.48
N THR A 204 -3.47 -1.75 -10.67
CA THR A 204 -2.54 -0.79 -10.09
C THR A 204 -2.54 -0.94 -8.58
N LYS A 205 -1.38 -0.71 -7.97
CA LYS A 205 -1.19 -0.77 -6.53
C LYS A 205 -0.60 0.53 -6.01
N THR A 206 -1.30 1.14 -5.06
CA THR A 206 -0.86 2.37 -4.40
C THR A 206 -0.75 2.13 -2.90
N THR A 207 0.42 2.36 -2.33
CA THR A 207 0.66 2.28 -0.88
C THR A 207 0.87 3.67 -0.32
N ILE A 208 0.08 4.03 0.70
CA ILE A 208 0.12 5.33 1.37
C ILE A 208 0.28 5.17 2.88
N ALA A 209 1.06 6.07 3.48
CA ALA A 209 1.04 6.29 4.93
C ALA A 209 -0.12 7.23 5.26
N PHE A 210 -0.97 6.84 6.21
CA PHE A 210 -2.19 7.58 6.53
C PHE A 210 -1.90 9.00 7.02
N ASN A 211 -0.81 9.18 7.78
CA ASN A 211 -0.39 10.49 8.27
C ASN A 211 -0.02 11.45 7.16
N ASP A 212 0.62 10.93 6.12
CA ASP A 212 1.01 11.74 4.96
C ASP A 212 -0.26 12.15 4.18
N LEU A 213 -1.24 11.25 4.03
CA LEU A 213 -2.54 11.58 3.44
C LEU A 213 -3.27 12.67 4.23
N LEU A 214 -3.43 12.51 5.55
CA LEU A 214 -4.08 13.51 6.40
C LEU A 214 -3.38 14.86 6.30
N ARG A 215 -2.04 14.87 6.39
CA ARG A 215 -1.27 16.11 6.27
C ARG A 215 -1.49 16.75 4.91
N ALA A 216 -1.45 15.99 3.82
CA ALA A 216 -1.68 16.53 2.48
C ALA A 216 -3.05 17.19 2.37
N THR A 217 -4.09 16.64 3.03
CA THR A 217 -5.43 17.24 2.98
C THR A 217 -5.55 18.61 3.67
N ILE A 218 -4.64 18.95 4.59
CA ILE A 218 -4.68 20.18 5.39
C ILE A 218 -3.59 21.17 4.95
N ASP A 219 -2.40 20.66 4.59
CA ASP A 219 -1.19 21.42 4.27
C ASP A 219 -0.92 21.35 2.75
N HIS A 220 -1.34 22.38 2.02
CA HIS A 220 -1.11 22.47 0.57
C HIS A 220 0.39 22.42 0.19
N SER A 221 1.29 22.92 1.05
CA SER A 221 2.73 22.90 0.78
C SER A 221 3.33 21.49 0.82
N PHE A 222 2.62 20.55 1.45
CA PHE A 222 3.04 19.16 1.58
C PHE A 222 2.65 18.29 0.38
N GLN A 223 1.81 18.78 -0.53
CA GLN A 223 1.28 18.00 -1.66
C GLN A 223 2.36 17.37 -2.55
N GLU A 224 3.43 18.12 -2.87
CA GLU A 224 4.54 17.59 -3.67
C GLU A 224 5.31 16.49 -2.95
N GLU A 225 5.53 16.66 -1.64
CA GLU A 225 6.23 15.66 -0.84
C GLU A 225 5.34 14.42 -0.62
N TYR A 226 4.04 14.61 -0.44
CA TYR A 226 3.05 13.53 -0.39
C TYR A 226 3.05 12.71 -1.68
N ALA A 227 3.06 13.37 -2.85
CA ALA A 227 3.15 12.68 -4.14
C ALA A 227 4.43 11.84 -4.25
N LYS A 228 5.55 12.33 -3.72
CA LYS A 228 6.83 11.59 -3.70
C LYS A 228 6.84 10.44 -2.68
N ARG A 229 6.08 10.55 -1.59
CA ARG A 229 5.95 9.54 -0.51
C ARG A 229 4.86 8.51 -0.76
N THR A 230 3.99 8.75 -1.72
CA THR A 230 3.01 7.76 -2.18
C THR A 230 3.71 6.78 -3.11
N ILE A 231 3.72 5.50 -2.76
CA ILE A 231 4.31 4.45 -3.61
C ILE A 231 3.22 4.03 -4.60
N SER A 232 3.37 4.41 -5.86
CA SER A 232 2.48 3.97 -6.95
C SER A 232 3.24 3.00 -7.84
N GLU A 233 2.89 1.71 -7.77
CA GLU A 233 3.52 0.69 -8.60
C GLU A 233 3.00 0.77 -10.04
N TYR A 234 3.85 0.40 -11.01
CA TYR A 234 3.43 0.31 -12.40
C TYR A 234 2.30 -0.71 -12.55
N PRO A 235 1.35 -0.51 -13.48
CA PRO A 235 0.31 -1.48 -13.73
C PRO A 235 0.90 -2.86 -14.05
N ILE A 236 0.40 -3.89 -13.37
CA ILE A 236 0.80 -5.28 -13.62
C ILE A 236 -0.34 -6.06 -14.26
N GLY A 237 -0.01 -6.96 -15.18
CA GLY A 237 -0.97 -7.84 -15.85
C GLY A 237 -0.88 -9.26 -15.33
N ASN A 238 -2.01 -9.86 -14.95
CA ASN A 238 -2.10 -11.25 -14.53
C ASN A 238 -3.48 -11.85 -14.85
N LYS A 239 -3.50 -13.05 -15.45
CA LYS A 239 -4.75 -13.76 -15.76
C LYS A 239 -5.60 -14.07 -14.52
N LYS A 240 -4.99 -14.18 -13.34
CA LYS A 240 -5.70 -14.41 -12.07
C LYS A 240 -6.62 -13.24 -11.67
N ILE A 241 -6.40 -12.05 -12.21
CA ILE A 241 -7.22 -10.85 -11.96
C ILE A 241 -8.54 -10.91 -12.76
N ILE A 242 -8.56 -11.66 -13.87
CA ILE A 242 -9.73 -11.71 -14.75
C ILE A 242 -10.91 -12.33 -14.00
N ASN A 243 -12.03 -11.59 -13.96
CA ASN A 243 -13.24 -11.91 -13.20
C ASN A 243 -13.06 -12.03 -11.67
N ASP A 244 -11.92 -11.60 -11.12
CA ASP A 244 -11.72 -11.62 -9.67
C ASP A 244 -12.39 -10.41 -9.02
N LEU A 245 -13.64 -10.57 -8.60
CA LEU A 245 -14.39 -9.49 -7.94
C LEU A 245 -14.08 -9.35 -6.45
N GLU A 246 -13.35 -10.31 -5.87
CA GLU A 246 -13.14 -10.40 -4.42
C GLU A 246 -11.67 -10.23 -4.03
N GLY A 247 -10.75 -10.12 -5.00
CA GLY A 247 -9.32 -9.96 -4.74
C GLY A 247 -8.66 -11.25 -4.24
N LYS A 248 -9.16 -12.42 -4.65
CA LYS A 248 -8.63 -13.74 -4.28
C LYS A 248 -7.19 -13.98 -4.70
N HIS A 249 -6.73 -13.29 -5.73
CA HIS A 249 -5.35 -13.41 -6.20
C HIS A 249 -4.34 -12.65 -5.34
N LEU A 250 -4.79 -11.78 -4.42
CA LEU A 250 -3.91 -10.92 -3.63
C LEU A 250 -3.19 -11.69 -2.53
N GLU A 251 -1.89 -11.42 -2.40
CA GLU A 251 -1.06 -11.90 -1.28
C GLU A 251 -1.08 -10.86 -0.16
N ILE A 252 -2.15 -10.90 0.63
CA ILE A 252 -2.40 -9.95 1.73
C ILE A 252 -1.36 -10.12 2.85
N LYS A 253 -0.64 -9.04 3.16
CA LYS A 253 0.36 -9.00 4.23
C LYS A 253 0.39 -7.65 4.95
N GLU A 254 0.84 -7.68 6.20
CA GLU A 254 1.08 -6.49 7.01
C GLU A 254 2.28 -5.70 6.45
N ILE A 255 2.20 -4.37 6.48
CA ILE A 255 3.32 -3.49 6.22
C ILE A 255 3.76 -2.85 7.53
N SER A 256 5.04 -2.98 7.84
CA SER A 256 5.68 -2.19 8.89
C SER A 256 6.24 -0.88 8.33
N TRP A 257 6.56 0.07 9.20
CA TRP A 257 7.32 1.27 8.81
C TRP A 257 8.64 0.94 8.14
N ALA A 258 9.32 -0.11 8.58
CA ALA A 258 10.56 -0.54 7.96
C ALA A 258 10.34 -1.02 6.52
N ASP A 259 9.30 -1.82 6.28
CA ASP A 259 8.94 -2.28 4.94
C ASP A 259 8.53 -1.11 4.03
N PHE A 260 7.73 -0.18 4.55
CA PHE A 260 7.32 1.02 3.83
C PHE A 260 8.51 1.89 3.44
N LEU A 261 9.45 2.12 4.36
CA LEU A 261 10.67 2.88 4.10
C LEU A 261 11.57 2.20 3.08
N ALA A 262 11.71 0.87 3.15
CA ALA A 262 12.46 0.11 2.16
C ALA A 262 11.84 0.25 0.75
N GLN A 263 10.52 0.09 0.64
CA GLN A 263 9.80 0.32 -0.61
C GLN A 263 9.92 1.76 -1.11
N GLN A 264 9.92 2.74 -0.21
CA GLN A 264 10.14 4.16 -0.54
C GLN A 264 11.53 4.42 -1.11
N ILE A 265 12.58 3.79 -0.56
CA ILE A 265 13.95 3.88 -1.09
C ILE A 265 13.99 3.36 -2.53
N VAL A 266 13.42 2.18 -2.76
CA VAL A 266 13.33 1.56 -4.10
C VAL A 266 12.55 2.46 -5.06
N TYR A 267 11.37 2.92 -4.64
CA TYR A 267 10.49 3.76 -5.46
C TYR A 267 11.15 5.09 -5.85
N ARG A 268 11.74 5.80 -4.89
CA ARG A 268 12.42 7.08 -5.15
C ARG A 268 13.67 6.91 -6.01
N SER A 269 14.37 5.78 -5.88
CA SER A 269 15.51 5.49 -6.75
C SER A 269 15.05 5.29 -8.19
N ARG A 270 13.96 4.54 -8.42
CA ARG A 270 13.36 4.37 -9.77
C ARG A 270 12.80 5.66 -10.36
N PHE A 271 12.35 6.59 -9.54
CA PHE A 271 11.91 7.89 -10.05
C PHE A 271 13.07 8.77 -10.54
N LYS A 272 14.27 8.57 -9.98
CA LYS A 272 15.45 9.39 -10.28
C LYS A 272 16.20 8.95 -11.55
N TYR A 273 16.20 7.65 -11.85
CA TYR A 273 16.89 7.05 -12.99
C TYR A 273 15.90 6.56 -14.04
#